data_AF-A0A9D8V8H7-F1
#
_entry.id   AF-A0A9D8V8H7-F1
#
_cell.length_a   1.000
_cell.length_b   1.000
_cell.length_c   1.000
_cell.angle_alpha   90.00
_cell.angle_beta   90.00
_cell.angle_gamma   90.00
#
_symmetry.space_group_name_H-M   'P 1'
#
loop_
_entity.id
_entity.type
_entity.pdbx_description
1 polymer ?
#
loop_
_entity_poly.entity_id
_entity_poly.type
_entity_poly.pdbx_seq_one_letter_code
_entity_poly.pdbx_strand_id
1 'polypeptide(L)'
;MSQQKIIDCLACGMSVSFGVVNCPKCDNRLDLQHDGSTVTIDIAHNRETVRDAMLRLQRNMKAARETNAQNLRVIVGSGRIREEVLGLLYDLRSRETIIDFNQDENPGAVTIKLKP
;
A
#
# COMPACT_ATOMS: atom_id res chain seq x y z
N MET A 1 -25.85 -0.39 -1.95
CA MET A 1 -25.56 0.95 -2.50
C MET A 1 -24.06 1.06 -2.64
N SER A 2 -23.53 0.89 -3.86
CA SER A 2 -22.08 0.96 -4.10
C SER A 2 -21.68 2.43 -4.12
N GLN A 3 -20.94 2.88 -3.11
CA GLN A 3 -20.33 4.21 -3.14
C GLN A 3 -19.33 4.23 -4.29
N GLN A 4 -19.60 5.03 -5.32
CA GLN A 4 -18.67 5.25 -6.43
C GLN A 4 -17.47 6.03 -5.86
N LYS A 5 -16.36 5.34 -5.59
CA LYS A 5 -15.13 5.95 -5.08
C LYS A 5 -14.57 6.88 -6.16
N ILE A 6 -14.10 8.07 -5.77
CA ILE A 6 -13.54 9.09 -6.66
C ILE A 6 -12.06 9.26 -6.31
N ILE A 7 -11.22 9.43 -7.32
CA ILE A 7 -9.78 9.74 -7.23
C ILE A 7 -9.49 11.02 -7.98
N ASP A 8 -8.46 11.76 -7.58
CA ASP A 8 -8.03 12.96 -8.29
C ASP A 8 -6.82 12.68 -9.18
N CYS A 9 -6.86 13.21 -10.41
CA CYS A 9 -5.71 13.25 -11.30
C CYS A 9 -4.69 14.27 -10.78
N LEU A 10 -3.56 13.82 -10.27
CA LEU A 10 -2.49 14.65 -9.71
C LEU A 10 -1.84 15.58 -10.73
N ALA A 11 -1.98 15.30 -12.03
CA ALA A 11 -1.46 16.17 -13.09
C ALA A 11 -2.36 17.38 -13.42
N CYS A 12 -3.69 17.28 -13.24
CA CYS A 12 -4.62 18.33 -13.73
C CYS A 12 -5.78 18.66 -12.77
N GLY A 13 -5.81 18.03 -11.59
CA GLY A 13 -6.80 18.22 -10.53
C GLY A 13 -8.21 17.73 -10.89
N MET A 14 -8.37 16.86 -11.89
CA MET A 14 -9.70 16.34 -12.25
C MET A 14 -10.08 15.19 -11.33
N SER A 15 -11.28 15.27 -10.74
CA SER A 15 -11.89 14.16 -10.02
C SER A 15 -12.49 13.15 -10.99
N VAL A 16 -12.08 11.90 -10.86
CA VAL A 16 -12.38 10.79 -11.77
C VAL A 16 -12.91 9.61 -10.98
N SER A 17 -13.83 8.83 -11.55
CA SER A 17 -14.28 7.60 -10.90
C SER A 17 -13.12 6.61 -10.75
N PHE A 18 -13.07 5.93 -9.62
CA PHE A 18 -12.11 4.87 -9.34
C PHE A 18 -12.24 3.74 -10.39
N GLY A 19 -11.10 3.23 -10.87
CA GLY A 19 -11.02 2.21 -11.92
C GLY A 19 -10.84 2.76 -13.34
N VAL A 20 -10.92 4.07 -13.53
CA VAL A 20 -10.52 4.72 -14.79
C VAL A 20 -8.99 4.72 -14.88
N VAL A 21 -8.44 4.23 -16.00
CA VAL A 21 -6.97 4.12 -16.22
C VAL A 21 -6.37 5.46 -16.64
N ASN A 22 -7.02 6.20 -17.56
CA ASN A 22 -6.53 7.48 -18.07
C ASN A 22 -7.45 8.62 -17.65
N CYS A 23 -6.87 9.75 -17.25
CA CYS A 23 -7.63 10.96 -16.96
C CYS A 23 -8.34 11.46 -18.22
N PRO A 24 -9.66 11.63 -18.24
CA PRO A 24 -10.37 12.08 -19.44
C PRO A 24 -10.10 13.54 -19.81
N LYS A 25 -9.43 14.33 -18.95
CA LYS A 25 -9.06 15.72 -19.21
C LYS A 25 -7.66 15.89 -19.80
N CYS A 26 -6.67 15.13 -19.34
CA CYS A 26 -5.27 15.31 -19.75
C CYS A 26 -4.61 14.03 -20.25
N ASP A 27 -5.37 12.93 -20.35
CA ASP A 27 -4.93 11.59 -20.76
C ASP A 27 -3.81 10.98 -19.91
N ASN A 28 -3.48 11.60 -18.77
CA ASN A 28 -2.44 11.07 -17.90
C ASN A 28 -2.91 9.77 -17.23
N ARG A 29 -2.01 8.79 -17.13
CA ARG A 29 -2.28 7.50 -16.48
C ARG A 29 -2.50 7.69 -14.98
N LEU A 30 -3.71 7.45 -14.52
CA LEU A 30 -4.15 7.56 -13.12
C LEU A 30 -3.61 6.40 -12.29
N ASP A 31 -3.57 5.22 -12.90
CA ASP A 31 -2.98 4.00 -12.34
C ASP A 31 -1.44 4.07 -12.25
N LEU A 32 -0.83 5.18 -12.68
CA LEU A 32 0.61 5.41 -12.52
C LEU A 32 0.95 6.54 -11.53
N GLN A 33 -0.04 7.12 -10.87
CA GLN A 33 0.14 8.29 -10.02
C GLN A 33 0.27 7.91 -8.54
N HIS A 34 1.21 8.55 -7.86
CA HIS A 34 1.27 8.59 -6.40
C HIS A 34 1.31 10.02 -5.90
N ASP A 35 0.67 10.29 -4.78
CA ASP A 35 0.69 11.59 -4.11
C ASP A 35 1.94 11.80 -3.22
N GLY A 36 2.85 10.82 -3.19
CA GLY A 36 4.05 10.82 -2.33
C GLY A 36 3.74 10.53 -0.86
N SER A 37 2.49 10.29 -0.49
CA SER A 37 2.09 10.05 0.90
C SER A 37 2.58 8.70 1.40
N THR A 38 2.73 8.63 2.73
CA THR A 38 3.02 7.39 3.45
C THR A 38 1.84 7.06 4.35
N VAL A 39 1.18 5.94 4.08
CA VAL A 39 0.13 5.40 4.97
C VAL A 39 0.81 4.54 6.03
N THR A 40 0.51 4.78 7.31
CA THR A 40 1.04 3.95 8.40
C THR A 40 -0.04 3.01 8.93
N ILE A 41 0.28 1.72 9.06
CA ILE A 41 -0.61 0.70 9.62
C ILE A 41 0.09 -0.08 10.72
N ASP A 42 -0.68 -0.55 11.69
CA ASP A 42 -0.19 -1.38 12.78
C ASP A 42 -0.89 -2.75 12.75
N ILE A 43 -0.09 -3.79 12.49
CA ILE A 43 -0.52 -5.19 12.39
C ILE A 43 0.04 -6.06 13.52
N ALA A 44 0.68 -5.44 14.51
CA ALA A 44 1.31 -6.12 15.65
C ALA A 44 0.56 -5.80 16.95
N HIS A 45 -0.76 -5.65 16.87
CA HIS A 45 -1.59 -5.39 18.05
C HIS A 45 -1.81 -6.68 18.87
N ASN A 46 -1.81 -6.51 20.21
CA ASN A 46 -1.83 -7.57 21.21
C ASN A 46 -2.77 -8.75 20.91
N ARG A 47 -2.18 -9.95 20.80
CA ARG A 47 -2.80 -11.27 20.57
C ARG A 47 -3.23 -11.59 19.13
N GLU A 48 -2.88 -10.78 18.14
CA GLU A 48 -3.09 -11.17 16.74
C GLU A 48 -2.23 -12.38 16.37
N THR A 49 -2.84 -13.35 15.70
CA THR A 49 -2.10 -14.46 15.10
C THR A 49 -1.35 -13.98 13.86
N VAL A 50 -0.28 -14.67 13.46
CA VAL A 50 0.41 -14.40 12.19
C VAL A 50 -0.59 -14.30 11.03
N ARG A 51 -1.58 -15.22 10.98
CA ARG A 51 -2.61 -15.23 9.94
C ARG A 51 -3.42 -13.93 9.90
N ASP A 52 -3.84 -13.43 11.05
CA ASP A 52 -4.65 -12.20 11.13
C ASP A 52 -3.84 -10.97 10.71
N ALA A 53 -2.58 -10.90 11.14
CA ALA A 53 -1.64 -9.85 10.75
C ALA A 53 -1.45 -9.83 9.22
N MET A 54 -1.28 -10.99 8.59
CA MET A 54 -1.14 -11.11 7.13
C MET A 54 -2.41 -10.70 6.38
N LEU A 55 -3.59 -11.08 6.87
CA LEU A 55 -4.86 -10.65 6.27
C LEU A 55 -5.09 -9.14 6.41
N ARG A 56 -4.66 -8.53 7.52
CA ARG A 56 -4.71 -7.06 7.68
C ARG A 56 -3.71 -6.38 6.75
N LEU A 57 -2.50 -6.91 6.60
CA LEU A 57 -1.52 -6.39 5.66
C LEU A 57 -2.08 -6.39 4.22
N GLN A 58 -2.60 -7.52 3.73
CA GLN A 58 -3.16 -7.61 2.38
C GLN A 58 -4.31 -6.64 2.14
N ARG A 59 -5.24 -6.51 3.11
CA ARG A 59 -6.35 -5.55 3.02
C ARG A 59 -5.86 -4.11 2.96
N ASN A 60 -4.88 -3.75 3.77
CA ASN A 60 -4.33 -2.40 3.78
C ASN A 60 -3.47 -2.10 2.54
N MET A 61 -2.72 -3.07 2.03
CA MET A 61 -2.01 -2.91 0.75
C MET A 61 -2.97 -2.66 -0.41
N LYS A 62 -4.11 -3.37 -0.43
CA LYS A 62 -5.16 -3.09 -1.40
C LYS A 62 -5.70 -1.67 -1.21
N ALA A 63 -6.08 -1.30 0.02
CA ALA A 63 -6.62 0.02 0.31
C ALA A 63 -5.65 1.17 -0.04
N ALA A 64 -4.35 1.02 0.25
CA ALA A 64 -3.33 2.04 0.00
C ALA A 64 -3.09 2.28 -1.50
N ARG A 65 -3.18 1.24 -2.33
CA ARG A 65 -3.18 1.41 -3.80
C ARG A 65 -4.39 2.19 -4.29
N GLU A 66 -5.54 1.99 -3.65
CA GLU A 66 -6.75 2.72 -4.02
C GLU A 66 -6.74 4.19 -3.57
N THR A 67 -5.74 4.64 -2.81
CA THR A 67 -5.60 6.03 -2.34
C THR A 67 -4.42 6.76 -2.96
N ASN A 68 -3.81 6.24 -4.04
CA ASN A 68 -2.59 6.80 -4.67
C ASN A 68 -1.40 6.96 -3.70
N ALA A 69 -1.35 6.19 -2.60
CA ALA A 69 -0.24 6.30 -1.65
C ALA A 69 1.04 5.73 -2.28
N GLN A 70 2.16 6.46 -2.14
CA GLN A 70 3.44 5.98 -2.64
C GLN A 70 4.04 4.91 -1.73
N ASN A 71 3.88 5.10 -0.43
CA ASN A 71 4.51 4.27 0.58
C ASN A 71 3.48 3.73 1.57
N LEU A 72 3.68 2.49 2.01
CA LEU A 72 2.95 1.87 3.11
C LEU A 72 3.95 1.50 4.20
N ARG A 73 3.88 2.18 5.34
CA ARG A 73 4.65 1.88 6.53
C ARG A 73 3.88 0.92 7.41
N VAL A 74 4.46 -0.23 7.71
CA VAL A 74 3.82 -1.32 8.45
C VAL A 74 4.57 -1.55 9.75
N ILE A 75 3.89 -1.38 10.88
CA ILE A 75 4.39 -1.73 12.21
C ILE A 75 4.11 -3.22 12.42
N VAL A 76 5.18 -4.02 12.42
CA VAL A 76 5.19 -5.49 12.50
C VAL A 76 5.64 -6.00 13.87
N GLY A 77 6.14 -5.12 14.73
CA GLY A 77 6.67 -5.49 16.04
C GLY A 77 7.94 -6.34 15.93
N SER A 78 8.19 -7.20 16.92
CA SER A 78 9.32 -8.13 16.95
C SER A 78 8.86 -9.59 16.91
N GLY A 79 9.72 -10.49 16.41
CA GLY A 79 9.47 -11.93 16.38
C GLY A 79 8.76 -12.44 15.12
N ARG A 80 7.92 -13.48 15.26
CA ARG A 80 7.41 -14.29 14.13
C ARG A 80 6.63 -13.50 13.09
N ILE A 81 5.81 -12.52 13.50
CA ILE A 81 5.05 -11.69 12.53
C ILE A 81 6.01 -10.95 11.60
N ARG A 82 7.11 -10.42 12.13
CA ARG A 82 8.13 -9.74 11.33
C ARG A 82 8.77 -10.68 10.32
N GLU A 83 9.17 -11.88 10.74
CA GLU A 83 9.80 -12.86 9.84
C GLU A 83 8.89 -13.23 8.66
N GLU A 84 7.62 -13.48 8.95
CA GLU A 84 6.61 -13.84 7.95
C GLU A 84 6.29 -12.68 7.00
N VAL A 85 6.19 -11.45 7.54
CA VAL A 85 6.00 -10.26 6.71
C VAL A 85 7.20 -10.05 5.80
N LEU A 86 8.43 -10.17 6.30
CA LEU A 86 9.62 -10.05 5.46
C LEU A 86 9.65 -11.10 4.36
N GLY A 87 9.32 -12.36 4.69
CA GLY A 87 9.19 -13.45 3.71
C GLY A 87 8.18 -13.13 2.60
N LEU A 88 6.99 -12.63 2.97
CA LEU A 88 6.00 -12.17 1.99
C LEU A 88 6.54 -11.01 1.15
N LEU A 89 7.17 -10.00 1.75
CA LEU A 89 7.67 -8.84 1.01
C LEU A 89 8.75 -9.22 0.00
N TYR A 90 9.59 -10.20 0.31
CA TYR A 90 10.53 -10.77 -0.66
C TYR A 90 9.81 -11.44 -1.85
N ASP A 91 8.76 -12.24 -1.60
CA ASP A 91 7.94 -12.86 -2.66
C ASP A 91 7.17 -11.80 -3.48
N LEU A 92 6.63 -10.77 -2.82
CA LEU A 92 5.95 -9.68 -3.52
C LEU A 92 6.91 -8.84 -4.36
N ARG A 93 8.16 -8.65 -3.92
CA ARG A 93 9.18 -7.99 -4.72
C ARG A 93 9.61 -8.84 -5.92
N SER A 94 9.78 -10.16 -5.74
CA SER A 94 10.18 -11.06 -6.84
C SER A 94 9.10 -11.21 -7.91
N ARG A 95 7.82 -11.15 -7.52
CA ARG A 95 6.66 -11.08 -8.43
C ARG A 95 6.42 -9.68 -8.99
N GLU A 96 7.29 -8.73 -8.68
CA GLU A 96 7.16 -7.33 -9.01
C GLU A 96 5.79 -6.75 -8.63
N THR A 97 5.19 -7.21 -7.53
CA THR A 97 3.94 -6.64 -7.02
C THR A 97 4.22 -5.33 -6.29
N ILE A 98 5.37 -5.21 -5.62
CA ILE A 98 5.88 -3.97 -5.01
C ILE A 98 7.16 -3.53 -5.72
N ILE A 99 7.56 -2.27 -5.57
CA ILE A 99 8.84 -1.78 -6.11
C ILE A 99 9.97 -2.27 -5.23
N ASP A 100 9.88 -1.98 -3.92
CA ASP A 100 10.88 -2.39 -2.95
C ASP A 100 10.32 -2.26 -1.52
N PHE A 101 11.10 -2.68 -0.53
CA PHE A 101 10.82 -2.39 0.87
C PHE A 101 12.12 -2.15 1.64
N ASN A 102 12.06 -1.28 2.64
CA ASN A 102 13.19 -0.95 3.51
C ASN A 102 12.78 -1.09 4.97
N GLN A 103 13.72 -1.54 5.79
CA GLN A 103 13.55 -1.47 7.24
C GLN A 103 13.60 -0.01 7.68
N ASP A 104 12.67 0.37 8.56
CA ASP A 104 12.65 1.70 9.16
C ASP A 104 13.76 1.84 10.21
N GLU A 105 14.03 3.07 10.66
CA GLU A 105 14.85 3.32 11.85
C GLU A 105 14.27 2.61 13.08
N ASN A 106 12.93 2.50 13.15
CA ASN A 106 12.27 1.62 14.10
C ASN A 106 12.37 0.15 13.64
N PRO A 107 13.07 -0.75 14.37
CA PRO A 107 13.23 -2.15 13.98
C PRO A 107 11.90 -2.93 13.91
N GLY A 108 10.86 -2.42 14.56
CA GLY A 108 9.51 -2.98 14.50
C GLY A 108 8.68 -2.48 13.33
N ALA A 109 9.25 -1.73 12.39
CA ALA A 109 8.54 -1.19 11.24
C ALA A 109 9.28 -1.41 9.91
N VAL A 110 8.51 -1.55 8.84
CA VAL A 110 8.99 -1.72 7.47
C VAL A 110 8.21 -0.77 6.57
N THR A 111 8.92 -0.07 5.69
CA THR A 111 8.33 0.81 4.68
C THR A 111 8.35 0.12 3.33
N ILE A 112 7.17 -0.05 2.74
CA ILE A 112 6.95 -0.69 1.45
C ILE A 112 6.72 0.39 0.41
N LYS A 113 7.48 0.36 -0.67
CA LYS A 113 7.26 1.22 -1.84
C LYS A 113 6.31 0.53 -2.80
N LEU A 114 5.11 1.08 -2.95
CA LEU A 114 4.08 0.49 -3.80
C LEU A 114 4.41 0.75 -5.27
N LYS A 115 4.03 -0.21 -6.12
CA LYS A 115 3.95 0.08 -7.54
C LYS A 115 2.81 1.09 -7.75
N PRO A 116 3.01 2.06 -8.66
CA PRO A 116 1.91 2.79 -9.25
C PRO A 116 0.78 1.84 -9.67
#